data_AF-Q08N87-F1
#
_entry.id   AF-Q08N87-F1
#
_cell.length_a   1.000
_cell.length_b   1.000
_cell.length_c   1.000
_cell.angle_alpha   90.00
_cell.angle_beta   90.00
_cell.angle_gamma   90.00
#
_symmetry.space_group_name_H-M   'P 1'
#
loop_
_entity.id
_entity.type
_entity.pdbx_description
1 polymer ?
#
loop_
_entity_poly.entity_id
_entity_poly.type
_entity_poly.pdbx_seq_one_letter_code
_entity_poly.pdbx_strand_id
1 'polypeptide(L)'
;QGSGRGTGGNGGIDLGGKGRATTKVVPGKTTVIGGLDKDVIAKVIRRHQNEIKYCYETELNKNPSLAGKVAVAFTIDPAGAVAEANVSESTLGNATAENCMLSRIRRWKFPEPKGGGVVAVTYPWLFSPSGSEE
;
A
#
# COMPACT_ATOMS: atom_id res chain seq x y z
N GLN A 1 -46.60 -34.86 8.19
CA GLN A 1 -46.59 -33.58 7.46
C GLN A 1 -45.17 -33.02 7.56
N GLY A 2 -44.50 -32.82 6.42
CA GLY A 2 -43.13 -32.28 6.34
C GLY A 2 -43.09 -30.76 6.60
N SER A 3 -41.97 -30.02 6.52
CA SER A 3 -40.66 -30.30 5.90
C SER A 3 -39.59 -29.28 6.35
N GLY A 4 -38.32 -29.70 6.39
CA GLY A 4 -37.10 -28.91 6.09
C GLY A 4 -36.54 -28.03 7.22
N ARG A 5 -35.23 -27.86 7.46
CA ARG A 5 -33.97 -28.17 6.73
C ARG A 5 -32.88 -27.94 7.81
N GLY A 6 -32.01 -28.87 8.20
CA GLY A 6 -30.94 -29.46 7.40
C GLY A 6 -29.58 -28.92 7.88
N THR A 7 -29.10 -29.38 9.04
CA THR A 7 -27.73 -29.16 9.53
C THR A 7 -26.80 -30.12 8.80
N GLY A 8 -26.05 -29.62 7.82
CA GLY A 8 -25.12 -30.41 7.00
C GLY A 8 -23.67 -30.18 7.40
N GLY A 9 -22.96 -31.26 7.72
CA GLY A 9 -21.54 -31.25 8.07
C GLY A 9 -20.58 -31.54 6.90
N ASN A 10 -19.37 -31.94 7.31
CA ASN A 10 -18.25 -32.56 6.59
C ASN A 10 -17.35 -31.70 5.69
N GLY A 11 -16.05 -31.85 5.91
CA GLY A 11 -15.00 -31.45 4.98
C GLY A 11 -13.63 -31.30 5.65
N GLY A 12 -13.01 -32.42 6.03
CA GLY A 12 -11.56 -32.43 6.27
C GLY A 12 -10.84 -32.10 4.95
N ILE A 13 -10.03 -31.05 4.98
CA ILE A 13 -9.07 -30.72 3.94
C ILE A 13 -7.80 -30.27 4.66
N ASP A 14 -6.88 -31.21 4.84
CA ASP A 14 -5.48 -30.92 5.07
C ASP A 14 -4.92 -30.23 3.83
N LEU A 15 -4.64 -28.94 3.95
CA LEU A 15 -3.84 -28.18 2.98
C LEU A 15 -2.66 -27.57 3.72
N GLY A 16 -1.66 -28.43 3.99
CA GLY A 16 -0.29 -28.01 4.17
C GLY A 16 0.10 -27.09 3.00
N GLY A 17 0.31 -25.81 3.32
CA GLY A 17 0.49 -24.76 2.33
C GLY A 17 1.45 -23.70 2.85
N LYS A 18 2.74 -23.99 2.66
CA LYS A 18 3.87 -23.06 2.57
C LYS A 18 3.51 -21.57 2.53
N GLY A 19 4.03 -20.85 3.53
CA GLY A 19 4.52 -19.46 3.48
C GLY A 19 3.83 -18.49 2.52
N ARG A 20 3.04 -17.58 3.08
CA ARG A 20 2.86 -16.23 2.51
C ARG A 20 2.95 -15.20 3.61
N ALA A 21 4.16 -14.66 3.76
CA ALA A 21 4.46 -13.47 4.55
C ALA A 21 3.46 -12.37 4.19
N THR A 22 2.53 -12.11 5.11
CA THR A 22 1.55 -11.03 4.96
C THR A 22 2.27 -9.77 5.42
N THR A 23 2.84 -9.02 4.47
CA THR A 23 3.50 -7.75 4.73
C THR A 23 2.54 -6.83 5.50
N LYS A 24 2.81 -6.64 6.80
CA LYS A 24 1.98 -5.83 7.69
C LYS A 24 2.40 -4.37 7.56
N VAL A 25 1.79 -3.67 6.60
CA VAL A 25 1.93 -2.22 6.47
C VAL A 25 1.14 -1.57 7.61
N VAL A 26 1.83 -1.03 8.62
CA VAL A 26 1.21 -0.23 9.68
C VAL A 26 1.06 1.21 9.16
N PRO A 27 -0.17 1.73 8.95
CA PRO A 27 -0.34 3.08 8.44
C PRO A 27 0.02 4.11 9.51
N GLY A 28 1.02 4.95 9.23
CA GLY A 28 1.32 6.14 10.02
C GLY A 28 0.24 7.23 9.85
N LYS A 29 0.28 8.25 10.72
CA LYS A 29 -0.69 9.36 10.75
C LYS A 29 -0.76 10.06 9.38
N THR A 30 -1.83 9.80 8.62
CA THR A 30 -2.15 10.50 7.37
C THR A 30 -2.88 11.80 7.69
N THR A 31 -2.28 12.95 7.38
CA THR A 31 -2.99 14.25 7.37
C THR A 31 -3.68 14.37 6.02
N VAL A 32 -5.00 14.53 6.04
CA VAL A 32 -5.81 14.72 4.83
C VAL A 32 -6.47 16.08 4.95
N ILE A 33 -6.09 16.98 4.05
CA ILE A 33 -6.71 18.29 3.89
C ILE A 33 -7.45 18.20 2.56
N GLY A 34 -8.78 18.10 2.58
CA GLY A 34 -9.61 17.99 1.37
C GLY A 34 -10.55 16.78 1.39
N GLY A 35 -11.70 16.91 0.70
CA GLY A 35 -12.92 16.11 0.86
C GLY A 35 -12.89 14.66 0.37
N LEU A 36 -11.78 13.95 0.51
CA LEU A 36 -11.68 12.51 0.26
C LEU A 36 -11.38 11.76 1.56
N ASP A 37 -12.21 10.79 1.93
CA ASP A 37 -12.06 10.03 3.16
C ASP A 37 -10.74 9.23 3.21
N LYS A 38 -10.10 9.21 4.37
CA LYS A 38 -8.84 8.47 4.61
C LYS A 38 -8.95 6.99 4.23
N ASP A 39 -10.10 6.36 4.51
CA ASP A 39 -10.35 4.96 4.19
C ASP A 39 -10.37 4.68 2.69
N VAL A 40 -10.90 5.62 1.90
CA VAL A 40 -10.94 5.52 0.44
C VAL A 40 -9.53 5.60 -0.13
N ILE A 41 -8.74 6.56 0.36
CA ILE A 41 -7.33 6.71 -0.01
C ILE A 41 -6.56 5.44 0.36
N ALA A 42 -6.71 4.95 1.59
CA ALA A 42 -6.06 3.74 2.06
C ALA A 42 -6.47 2.50 1.24
N LYS A 43 -7.70 2.45 0.72
CA LYS A 43 -8.17 1.36 -0.15
C LYS A 43 -7.50 1.38 -1.53
N VAL A 44 -7.29 2.57 -2.10
CA VAL A 44 -6.52 2.72 -3.36
C VAL A 44 -5.06 2.33 -3.13
N ILE A 45 -4.43 2.86 -2.08
CA ILE A 45 -3.04 2.53 -1.73
C ILE A 45 -2.85 1.02 -1.56
N ARG A 46 -3.76 0.35 -0.82
CA ARG A 46 -3.71 -1.10 -0.62
C ARG A 46 -3.84 -1.89 -1.93
N ARG A 47 -4.70 -1.45 -2.86
CA ARG A 47 -4.85 -2.10 -4.18
C ARG A 47 -3.57 -2.03 -5.00
N HIS A 48 -2.82 -0.94 -4.89
CA HIS A 48 -1.58 -0.72 -5.61
C HIS A 48 -0.32 -1.06 -4.81
N GLN A 49 -0.44 -1.60 -3.59
CA GLN A 49 0.70 -1.88 -2.71
C GLN A 49 1.71 -2.83 -3.38
N ASN A 50 1.24 -3.74 -4.24
CA ASN A 50 2.08 -4.70 -4.92
C ASN A 50 3.04 -4.03 -5.92
N GLU A 51 2.66 -2.89 -6.50
CA GLU A 51 3.55 -2.12 -7.38
C GLU A 51 4.71 -1.48 -6.60
N ILE A 52 4.43 -0.98 -5.40
CA ILE A 52 5.44 -0.42 -4.49
C ILE A 52 6.34 -1.53 -3.97
N LYS A 53 5.75 -2.66 -3.57
CA LYS A 53 6.48 -3.85 -3.15
C LYS A 53 7.45 -4.32 -4.24
N TYR A 54 7.01 -4.36 -5.50
CA TYR A 54 7.86 -4.73 -6.63
C TYR A 54 9.08 -3.80 -6.78
N CYS A 55 8.90 -2.48 -6.65
CA CYS A 55 10.01 -1.53 -6.68
C CYS A 55 11.05 -1.81 -5.58
N TYR A 56 10.59 -2.14 -4.38
CA TYR A 56 11.48 -2.50 -3.28
C TYR A 56 12.15 -3.86 -3.49
N GLU A 57 11.40 -4.91 -3.84
CA GLU A 57 11.93 -6.27 -4.03
C GLU A 57 12.99 -6.34 -5.15
N THR A 58 12.83 -5.53 -6.20
CA THR A 58 13.81 -5.42 -7.29
C THR A 58 15.18 -4.95 -6.77
N GLU A 59 15.19 -4.02 -5.83
CA GLU A 59 16.42 -3.51 -5.22
C GLU A 59 16.88 -4.37 -4.04
N LEU A 60 15.97 -5.03 -3.33
CA LEU A 60 16.28 -6.01 -2.29
C LEU A 60 17.09 -7.19 -2.84
N ASN A 61 16.78 -7.64 -4.07
CA ASN A 61 17.55 -8.69 -4.74
C ASN A 61 19.01 -8.28 -5.00
N LYS A 62 19.31 -6.98 -5.08
CA LYS A 62 20.67 -6.45 -5.24
C LYS A 62 21.33 -6.17 -3.90
N ASN A 63 20.56 -5.71 -2.92
CA ASN A 63 21.00 -5.44 -1.57
C ASN A 63 20.07 -6.13 -0.56
N PRO A 64 20.40 -7.35 -0.09
CA PRO A 64 19.56 -8.11 0.84
C PRO A 64 19.39 -7.47 2.22
N SER A 65 20.24 -6.49 2.57
CA SER A 65 20.15 -5.76 3.84
C SER A 65 19.34 -4.47 3.72
N LEU A 66 18.72 -4.21 2.56
CA LEU A 66 17.96 -2.99 2.31
C LEU A 66 16.73 -2.95 3.23
N ALA A 67 16.70 -1.98 4.13
CA ALA A 67 15.61 -1.77 5.08
C ALA A 67 15.45 -0.27 5.34
N GLY A 68 14.27 0.15 5.78
CA GLY A 68 14.03 1.53 6.16
C GLY A 68 12.61 2.00 5.91
N LYS A 69 12.41 3.31 5.99
CA LYS A 69 11.13 3.98 5.78
C LYS A 69 11.25 4.89 4.57
N VAL A 70 10.20 4.94 3.75
CA VAL A 70 10.02 5.95 2.70
C VAL A 70 8.64 6.57 2.88
N ALA A 71 8.59 7.86 3.22
CA ALA A 71 7.37 8.64 3.24
C ALA A 71 7.24 9.41 1.92
N VAL A 72 6.18 9.12 1.17
CA VAL A 72 5.86 9.86 -0.05
C VAL A 72 4.73 10.83 0.25
N ALA A 73 4.95 12.10 -0.10
CA ALA A 73 3.92 13.12 -0.14
C ALA A 73 3.44 13.29 -1.58
N PHE A 74 2.14 13.22 -1.79
CA PHE A 74 1.53 13.41 -3.10
C PHE A 74 0.23 14.19 -3.00
N THR A 75 -0.10 14.90 -4.07
CA THR A 75 -1.30 15.74 -4.17
C THR A 75 -2.24 15.16 -5.21
N ILE A 76 -3.48 14.92 -4.81
CA ILE A 76 -4.57 14.46 -5.67
C ILE A 76 -5.34 15.69 -6.16
N ASP A 77 -5.51 15.80 -7.47
CA ASP A 77 -6.28 16.86 -8.12
C ASP A 77 -7.80 16.65 -7.99
N PRO A 78 -8.63 17.66 -8.36
CA PRO A 78 -10.09 17.52 -8.31
C PRO A 78 -10.65 16.41 -9.19
N ALA A 79 -9.93 16.00 -10.24
CA ALA A 79 -10.30 14.90 -11.12
C ALA A 79 -9.89 13.52 -10.55
N GLY A 80 -9.24 13.47 -9.38
CA GLY A 80 -8.75 12.25 -8.74
C GLY A 80 -7.44 11.71 -9.32
N ALA A 81 -6.75 12.43 -10.21
CA ALA A 81 -5.39 12.08 -10.64
C ALA A 81 -4.35 12.62 -9.66
N VAL A 82 -3.16 12.01 -9.64
CA VAL A 82 -2.05 12.52 -8.84
C VAL A 82 -1.34 13.62 -9.62
N ALA A 83 -1.44 14.87 -9.16
CA ALA A 83 -0.80 16.02 -9.79
C ALA A 83 0.70 16.06 -9.48
N GLU A 84 1.07 15.80 -8.23
CA GLU A 84 2.46 15.83 -7.77
C GLU A 84 2.74 14.67 -6.82
N ALA A 85 3.97 14.15 -6.86
CA ALA A 85 4.45 13.13 -5.93
C ALA A 85 5.96 13.28 -5.72
N ASN A 86 6.35 13.37 -4.44
CA ASN A 86 7.71 13.61 -3.97
C ASN A 86 7.99 12.80 -2.70
N VAL A 87 9.25 12.40 -2.49
CA VAL A 87 9.68 11.78 -1.24
C VAL A 87 9.80 12.88 -0.18
N SER A 88 9.00 12.80 0.88
CA SER A 88 9.05 13.73 2.00
C SER A 88 10.10 13.33 3.03
N GLU A 89 10.35 12.03 3.20
CA GLU A 89 11.34 11.50 4.12
C GLU A 89 11.79 10.12 3.62
N SER A 90 13.09 9.83 3.65
CA SER A 90 13.60 8.49 3.36
C SER A 90 14.75 8.14 4.28
N THR A 91 14.70 6.93 4.84
CA THR A 91 15.82 6.27 5.52
C THR A 91 16.28 5.03 4.77
N LEU A 92 15.68 4.73 3.61
CA LEU A 92 16.02 3.58 2.78
C LEU A 92 17.35 3.80 2.05
N GLY A 93 17.65 5.05 1.68
CA GLY A 93 18.89 5.43 1.01
C GLY A 93 19.05 4.85 -0.40
N ASN A 94 17.95 4.45 -1.05
CA ASN A 94 17.98 3.88 -2.40
C ASN A 94 17.12 4.70 -3.36
N ALA A 95 17.77 5.62 -4.06
CA ALA A 95 17.13 6.50 -5.04
C ALA A 95 16.46 5.73 -6.19
N THR A 96 16.96 4.56 -6.58
CA THR A 96 16.37 3.74 -7.64
C THR A 96 15.00 3.19 -7.21
N ALA A 97 14.91 2.64 -6.00
CA ALA A 97 13.67 2.19 -5.40
C ALA A 97 12.68 3.35 -5.25
N GLU A 98 13.13 4.47 -4.70
CA GLU A 98 12.32 5.67 -4.47
C GLU A 98 11.74 6.22 -5.78
N ASN A 99 12.56 6.38 -6.82
CA ASN A 99 12.12 6.85 -8.13
C ASN A 99 11.13 5.87 -8.81
N CYS A 100 11.33 4.57 -8.64
CA CYS A 100 10.37 3.57 -9.10
C CYS A 100 9.01 3.77 -8.40
N MET A 101 9.00 3.95 -7.08
CA MET A 101 7.77 4.17 -6.31
C MET A 101 7.06 5.45 -6.75
N LEU A 102 7.77 6.57 -6.88
CA LEU A 102 7.20 7.83 -7.37
C LEU A 102 6.55 7.67 -8.75
N SER A 103 7.21 6.94 -9.65
CA SER A 103 6.70 6.69 -11.00
C SER A 103 5.42 5.86 -11.01
N ARG A 104 5.24 4.94 -10.04
CA ARG A 104 4.00 4.19 -9.86
C ARG A 104 2.89 5.06 -9.29
N ILE A 105 3.19 5.80 -8.23
CA ILE A 105 2.21 6.66 -7.54
C ILE A 105 1.61 7.71 -8.48
N ARG A 106 2.43 8.32 -9.34
CA ARG A 106 1.96 9.29 -10.35
C ARG A 106 0.94 8.72 -11.34
N ARG A 107 0.87 7.41 -11.49
CA ARG A 107 -0.08 6.72 -12.40
C ARG A 107 -1.34 6.26 -11.69
N TRP A 108 -1.44 6.42 -10.38
CA TRP A 108 -2.61 5.99 -9.62
C TRP A 108 -3.79 6.92 -9.87
N LYS A 109 -4.98 6.34 -9.85
CA LYS A 109 -6.24 7.06 -9.95
C LYS A 109 -7.02 6.90 -8.66
N PHE A 110 -7.28 8.02 -8.01
CA PHE A 110 -8.14 8.12 -6.84
C PHE A 110 -9.55 8.52 -7.26
N PRO A 111 -10.56 8.21 -6.44
CA PRO A 111 -11.88 8.80 -6.61
C PRO A 111 -11.84 10.31 -6.47
N GLU A 112 -12.72 11.00 -7.18
CA GLU A 112 -12.83 12.46 -7.15
C GLU A 112 -13.14 12.95 -5.72
N PRO A 113 -12.35 13.91 -5.19
CA PRO A 113 -12.62 14.51 -3.90
C PRO A 113 -13.98 15.24 -3.87
N LYS A 114 -14.77 15.03 -2.81
CA LYS A 114 -16.03 15.76 -2.65
C LYS A 114 -15.73 17.26 -2.49
N GLY A 115 -16.40 18.09 -3.28
CA GLY A 115 -16.24 19.54 -3.24
C GLY A 115 -15.14 20.09 -4.15
N GLY A 116 -14.53 19.28 -5.02
CA GLY A 116 -13.63 19.76 -6.09
C GLY A 116 -12.31 20.36 -5.59
N GLY A 117 -11.94 20.09 -4.35
CA GLY A 117 -10.66 20.52 -3.77
C GLY A 117 -9.51 19.58 -4.12
N VAL A 118 -8.29 20.07 -3.94
CA VAL A 118 -7.09 19.24 -3.95
C VAL A 118 -6.93 18.52 -2.61
N VAL A 119 -6.35 17.31 -2.64
CA VAL A 119 -6.09 16.53 -1.43
C VAL A 119 -4.61 16.23 -1.31
N ALA A 120 -3.97 16.79 -0.28
CA ALA A 120 -2.59 16.45 0.06
C ALA A 120 -2.56 15.20 0.94
N VAL A 121 -1.74 14.22 0.57
CA VAL A 121 -1.58 12.94 1.28
C VAL A 121 -0.10 12.69 1.53
N THR A 122 0.25 12.35 2.76
CA THR A 122 1.57 11.80 3.08
C THR A 122 1.40 10.40 3.63
N TYR A 123 2.01 9.43 2.96
CA TYR A 123 1.92 8.02 3.35
C TYR A 123 3.32 7.42 3.57
N PRO A 124 3.60 6.88 4.77
CA PRO A 124 4.85 6.17 5.03
C PRO A 124 4.74 4.68 4.67
N TRP A 125 5.68 4.19 3.86
CA TRP A 125 5.95 2.77 3.68
C TRP A 125 7.15 2.37 4.53
N LEU A 126 6.99 1.30 5.30
CA LEU A 126 8.08 0.66 6.03
C LEU A 126 8.48 -0.59 5.26
N PHE A 127 9.77 -0.71 5.00
CA PHE A 127 10.39 -1.82 4.29
C PHE A 127 11.36 -2.53 5.23
N SER A 128 11.24 -3.84 5.30
CA SER A 128 12.17 -4.72 5.99
C SER A 128 12.47 -5.93 5.11
N PRO A 129 13.69 -6.48 5.16
CA PRO A 129 13.97 -7.78 4.58
C PRO A 129 13.19 -8.81 5.39
N SER A 130 12.59 -9.78 4.70
CA SER A 130 11.82 -10.89 5.29
C SER A 130 12.65 -11.86 6.16
N GLY A 131 13.81 -11.43 6.65
CA GLY A 131 14.68 -12.16 7.57
C GLY A 131 15.04 -11.37 8.84
N SER A 132 14.35 -10.25 9.11
CA SER A 132 14.50 -9.46 10.35
C SER A 132 13.18 -9.47 11.13
N GLU A 133 12.73 -10.66 11.50
CA GLU A 133 11.85 -10.84 12.65
C GLU A 133 12.76 -11.30 13.79
N GLU A 134 13.13 -10.36 14.67
CA GLU A 134 13.75 -10.64 15.97
C GLU A 134 12.88 -10.02 17.06
#